data_AF-A0AAD4SH90-F1
#
_entry.id   AF-A0AAD4SH90-F1
#
_cell.length_a   1.000
_cell.length_b   1.000
_cell.length_c   1.000
_cell.angle_alpha   90.00
_cell.angle_beta   90.00
_cell.angle_gamma   90.00
#
_symmetry.space_group_name_H-M   'P 1'
#
loop_
_entity.id
_entity.type
_entity.pdbx_description
1 polymer ?
#
loop_
_entity_poly.entity_id
_entity_poly.type
_entity_poly.pdbx_seq_one_letter_code
_entity_poly.pdbx_strand_id
1 'polypeptide(L)'
;MGANGYVNTSLLLLLVLLFLVSECASKTVVHIKNDIEGYEVSLDMHCWSYDDDLGPRSLHQGDEWHWEFNPSYTTTHFECNFRWYDNWDYKWKNGTSIVYDKDLFDDNYSVYCVGDCQYSARRDGFYLYRRDKSEWQKRNDWQVE
;
A
#
# COMPACT_ATOMS: atom_id res chain seq x y z
N MET A 1 49.80 -35.17 -0.74
CA MET A 1 49.12 -34.83 -2.02
C MET A 1 48.27 -33.59 -1.79
N GLY A 2 48.61 -32.46 -2.41
CA GLY A 2 47.77 -31.25 -2.36
C GLY A 2 46.91 -31.18 -3.62
N ALA A 3 45.60 -31.23 -3.46
CA ALA A 3 44.67 -31.02 -4.58
C ALA A 3 44.52 -29.51 -4.79
N ASN A 4 45.13 -28.98 -5.86
CA ASN A 4 44.84 -27.63 -6.33
C ASN A 4 43.48 -27.65 -7.04
N GLY A 5 42.43 -27.27 -6.33
CA GLY A 5 41.11 -27.04 -6.91
C GLY A 5 41.14 -25.76 -7.75
N TYR A 6 41.15 -25.90 -9.07
CA TYR A 6 40.90 -24.78 -9.98
C TYR A 6 39.43 -24.41 -9.92
N VAL A 7 39.11 -23.29 -9.28
CA VAL A 7 37.76 -22.72 -9.31
C VAL A 7 37.55 -22.11 -10.69
N ASN A 8 36.57 -22.62 -11.42
CA ASN A 8 36.25 -22.17 -12.77
C ASN A 8 35.81 -20.69 -12.72
N THR A 9 36.58 -19.81 -13.35
CA THR A 9 36.34 -18.36 -13.35
C THR A 9 34.97 -18.01 -13.92
N SER A 10 34.46 -18.78 -14.88
CA SER A 10 33.10 -18.61 -15.41
C SER A 10 32.03 -18.97 -14.37
N LEU A 11 32.26 -19.98 -13.53
CA LEU A 11 31.35 -20.33 -12.43
C LEU A 11 31.39 -19.26 -11.33
N LEU A 12 32.58 -18.73 -11.04
CA LEU A 12 32.75 -17.63 -10.10
C LEU A 12 32.04 -16.36 -10.59
N LEU A 13 32.17 -16.05 -11.89
CA LEU A 13 31.48 -14.92 -12.54
C LEU A 13 29.97 -15.12 -12.57
N LEU A 14 29.47 -16.34 -12.81
CA LEU A 14 28.04 -16.64 -12.77
C LEU A 14 27.46 -16.45 -11.36
N LEU A 15 28.17 -16.92 -10.33
CA LEU A 15 27.79 -16.72 -8.93
C LEU A 15 27.82 -15.23 -8.56
N VAL A 16 28.86 -14.49 -8.97
CA VAL A 16 28.94 -13.04 -8.76
C VAL A 16 27.81 -12.31 -9.49
N LEU A 17 27.46 -12.69 -10.72
CA LEU A 17 26.30 -12.12 -11.43
C LEU A 17 24.99 -12.38 -10.68
N LEU A 18 24.79 -13.59 -10.12
CA LEU A 18 23.62 -13.90 -9.29
C LEU A 18 23.56 -13.07 -8.00
N PHE A 19 24.71 -12.74 -7.39
CA PHE A 19 24.79 -11.85 -6.22
C PHE A 19 24.67 -10.36 -6.58
N LEU A 20 25.05 -9.96 -7.80
CA LEU A 20 24.92 -8.58 -8.30
C LEU A 20 23.50 -8.23 -8.76
N VAL A 21 22.62 -9.21 -8.94
CA VAL A 21 21.16 -8.98 -8.92
C VAL A 21 20.70 -8.74 -7.47
N SER A 22 21.33 -7.76 -6.82
CA SER A 22 20.84 -7.18 -5.58
C SER A 22 19.67 -6.29 -5.98
N GLU A 23 18.47 -6.79 -5.73
CA GLU A 23 17.22 -6.10 -6.01
C GLU A 23 17.21 -4.67 -5.47
N CYS A 24 17.03 -3.72 -6.39
CA CYS A 24 16.43 -2.44 -6.05
C CYS A 24 14.94 -2.68 -5.78
N ALA A 25 14.60 -3.32 -4.66
CA ALA A 25 13.25 -3.21 -4.13
C ALA A 25 13.09 -1.74 -3.70
N SER A 26 12.50 -0.93 -4.57
CA SER A 26 12.16 0.45 -4.21
C SER A 26 11.16 0.38 -3.05
N LYS A 27 11.42 1.15 -2.00
CA LYS A 27 10.45 1.33 -0.92
C LYS A 27 9.12 1.78 -1.50
N THR A 28 8.04 1.25 -0.94
CA THR A 28 6.68 1.73 -1.18
C THR A 28 6.19 2.43 0.08
N VAL A 29 5.55 3.58 -0.11
CA VAL A 29 4.86 4.32 0.94
C VAL A 29 3.38 4.35 0.61
N VAL A 30 2.53 4.09 1.60
CA VAL A 30 1.08 4.26 1.49
C VAL A 30 0.67 5.40 2.41
N HIS A 31 -0.02 6.38 1.86
CA HIS A 31 -0.59 7.52 2.56
C HIS A 31 -2.11 7.40 2.55
N ILE A 32 -2.73 7.53 3.73
CA ILE A 32 -4.19 7.62 3.87
C ILE A 32 -4.52 8.93 4.55
N LYS A 33 -5.22 9.79 3.82
CA LYS A 33 -5.68 11.09 4.31
C LYS A 33 -7.19 11.11 4.49
N ASN A 34 -7.65 11.67 5.61
CA ASN A 34 -9.06 11.93 5.85
C ASN A 34 -9.45 13.30 5.26
N ASP A 35 -9.96 13.31 4.03
CA ASP A 35 -10.54 14.49 3.38
C ASP A 35 -12.08 14.46 3.40
N ILE A 36 -12.69 13.74 4.36
CA ILE A 36 -14.14 13.66 4.48
C ILE A 36 -14.65 15.01 5.01
N GLU A 37 -15.38 15.73 4.16
CA GLU A 37 -16.00 16.99 4.54
C GLU A 37 -17.07 16.81 5.62
N GLY A 38 -17.01 17.62 6.66
CA GLY A 38 -17.99 17.65 7.73
C GLY A 38 -17.47 18.44 8.93
N TYR A 39 -18.21 18.42 10.02
CA TYR A 39 -17.77 18.94 11.31
C TYR A 39 -17.39 17.74 12.19
N GLU A 40 -16.24 17.80 12.89
CA GLU A 40 -15.77 16.75 13.81
C GLU A 40 -15.75 15.33 13.19
N VAL A 41 -15.41 15.21 11.90
CA VAL A 41 -15.31 13.90 11.25
C VAL A 41 -14.06 13.16 11.74
N SER A 42 -14.26 11.94 12.23
CA SER A 42 -13.21 10.99 12.56
C SER A 42 -13.34 9.76 11.66
N LEU A 43 -12.26 9.42 10.96
CA LEU A 43 -12.12 8.19 10.20
C LEU A 43 -11.34 7.19 11.05
N ASP A 44 -12.04 6.22 11.60
CA ASP A 44 -11.43 5.06 12.24
C ASP A 44 -11.00 4.08 11.16
N MET A 45 -9.77 3.59 11.25
CA MET A 45 -9.23 2.62 10.32
C MET A 45 -8.38 1.57 11.01
N HIS A 46 -8.33 0.39 10.43
CA HIS A 46 -7.44 -0.69 10.82
C HIS A 46 -6.89 -1.30 9.55
N CYS A 47 -5.57 -1.26 9.39
CA CYS A 47 -4.87 -1.77 8.22
C CYS A 47 -3.94 -2.91 8.61
N TRP A 48 -3.85 -3.92 7.76
CA TRP A 48 -2.97 -5.06 7.98
C TRP A 48 -2.52 -5.67 6.64
N SER A 49 -1.40 -6.39 6.68
CA SER A 49 -1.00 -7.36 5.66
C SER A 49 -1.18 -8.78 6.21
N TYR A 50 -0.76 -9.78 5.44
CA TYR A 50 -0.74 -11.17 5.94
C TYR A 50 0.23 -11.34 7.13
N ASP A 51 1.35 -10.62 7.11
CA ASP A 51 2.45 -10.79 8.08
C ASP A 51 2.47 -9.69 9.16
N ASP A 52 1.92 -8.52 8.88
CA ASP A 52 2.03 -7.32 9.72
C ASP A 52 0.66 -6.66 9.98
N ASP A 53 0.26 -6.61 11.25
CA ASP A 53 -0.86 -5.77 11.69
C ASP A 53 -0.34 -4.36 12.05
N LEU A 54 -0.84 -3.34 11.36
CA LEU A 54 -0.43 -1.94 11.57
C LEU A 54 -1.20 -1.26 12.71
N GLY A 55 -2.22 -1.95 13.24
CA GLY A 55 -3.06 -1.55 14.35
C GLY A 55 -4.18 -0.57 13.98
N PRO A 56 -5.12 -0.34 14.92
CA PRO A 56 -6.18 0.64 14.74
C PRO A 56 -5.66 2.08 14.87
N ARG A 57 -6.25 2.99 14.10
CA ARG A 57 -5.96 4.42 14.07
C ARG A 57 -7.27 5.19 13.92
N SER A 58 -7.29 6.43 14.40
CA SER A 58 -8.35 7.40 14.12
C SER A 58 -7.72 8.65 13.53
N LEU A 59 -8.23 9.10 12.38
CA LEU A 59 -7.79 10.32 11.71
C LEU A 59 -8.88 11.37 11.81
N HIS A 60 -8.58 12.54 12.38
CA HIS A 60 -9.50 13.68 12.27
C HIS A 60 -9.48 14.25 10.86
N GLN A 61 -10.47 15.09 10.54
CA GLN A 61 -10.52 15.75 9.24
C GLN A 61 -9.21 16.52 8.96
N GLY A 62 -8.59 16.24 7.82
CA GLY A 62 -7.32 16.80 7.39
C GLY A 62 -6.09 16.00 7.81
N ASP A 63 -6.21 15.09 8.78
CA ASP A 63 -5.11 14.24 9.21
C ASP A 63 -4.73 13.22 8.12
N GLU A 64 -3.45 12.89 8.09
CA GLU A 64 -2.87 11.87 7.24
C GLU A 64 -2.04 10.91 8.10
N TRP A 65 -2.10 9.64 7.75
CA TRP A 65 -1.18 8.64 8.26
C TRP A 65 -0.56 7.87 7.11
N HIS A 66 0.70 7.50 7.29
CA HIS A 66 1.46 6.74 6.31
C HIS A 66 2.36 5.69 6.96
N TRP A 67 2.72 4.69 6.16
CA TRP A 67 3.72 3.70 6.51
C TRP A 67 4.54 3.32 5.27
N GLU A 68 5.78 2.90 5.53
CA GLU A 68 6.71 2.44 4.50
C GLU A 68 6.92 0.93 4.63
N PHE A 69 7.08 0.26 3.50
CA PHE A 69 7.47 -1.15 3.44
C PHE A 69 8.29 -1.43 2.19
N ASN A 70 8.98 -2.57 2.17
CA ASN A 70 9.62 -3.09 0.97
C ASN A 70 8.74 -4.20 0.41
N PRO A 71 8.18 -4.05 -0.81
CA PRO A 71 7.41 -5.12 -1.44
C PRO A 71 8.27 -6.38 -1.57
N SER A 72 7.72 -7.54 -1.22
CA SER A 72 8.40 -8.82 -1.44
C SER A 72 8.45 -9.17 -2.93
N TYR A 73 9.31 -10.12 -3.29
CA TYR A 73 9.43 -10.60 -4.67
C TYR A 73 8.28 -11.47 -5.12
N THR A 74 7.54 -12.07 -4.18
CA THR A 74 6.43 -12.96 -4.50
C THR A 74 5.10 -12.26 -4.38
N THR A 75 4.73 -11.85 -3.17
CA THR A 75 3.42 -11.30 -2.86
C THR A 75 3.53 -10.26 -1.76
N THR A 76 2.75 -9.19 -1.88
CA THR A 76 2.57 -8.21 -0.80
C THR A 76 1.18 -7.64 -0.90
N HIS A 77 0.42 -7.72 0.18
CA HIS A 77 -0.98 -7.36 0.22
C HIS A 77 -1.23 -6.53 1.47
N PHE A 78 -1.85 -5.36 1.33
CA PHE A 78 -2.35 -4.56 2.43
C PHE A 78 -3.82 -4.25 2.20
N GLU A 79 -4.63 -4.54 3.20
CA GLU A 79 -6.06 -4.22 3.25
C GLU A 79 -6.35 -3.36 4.48
N CYS A 80 -7.31 -2.46 4.33
CA CYS A 80 -7.78 -1.60 5.39
C CYS A 80 -9.29 -1.65 5.52
N ASN A 81 -9.77 -1.77 6.76
CA ASN A 81 -11.14 -1.46 7.13
C ASN A 81 -11.26 -0.02 7.60
N PHE A 82 -12.38 0.61 7.27
CA PHE A 82 -12.69 1.99 7.58
C PHE A 82 -14.07 2.09 8.19
N ARG A 83 -14.23 3.03 9.12
CA ARG A 83 -15.51 3.41 9.70
C ARG A 83 -15.51 4.89 10.06
N TRP A 84 -16.61 5.57 9.77
CA TRP A 84 -16.79 6.96 10.17
C TRP A 84 -18.28 7.27 10.35
N TYR A 85 -18.58 8.29 11.14
CA TYR A 85 -19.94 8.76 11.36
C TYR A 85 -20.23 9.99 10.52
N ASP A 86 -21.29 9.92 9.70
CA ASP A 86 -21.71 11.03 8.87
C ASP A 86 -22.68 11.92 9.62
N ASN A 87 -22.19 13.09 10.04
CA ASN A 87 -22.97 14.10 10.76
C ASN A 87 -24.06 14.79 9.93
N TRP A 88 -24.10 14.60 8.60
CA TRP A 88 -25.17 15.15 7.75
C TRP A 88 -26.33 14.17 7.58
N ASP A 89 -26.00 12.88 7.40
CA ASP A 89 -26.98 11.82 7.19
C ASP A 89 -27.38 11.10 8.49
N TYR A 90 -26.68 11.40 9.59
CA TYR A 90 -26.76 10.76 10.90
C TYR A 90 -26.57 9.23 10.87
N LYS A 91 -25.67 8.76 10.00
CA LYS A 91 -25.46 7.33 9.73
C LYS A 91 -23.99 6.94 9.85
N TRP A 92 -23.76 5.73 10.36
CA TRP A 92 -22.45 5.10 10.27
C TRP A 92 -22.20 4.65 8.84
N LYS A 93 -20.96 4.90 8.40
CA LYS A 93 -20.45 4.51 7.09
C LYS A 93 -19.24 3.62 7.32
N ASN A 94 -19.14 2.55 6.53
CA ASN A 94 -17.99 1.66 6.57
C ASN A 94 -17.50 1.33 5.15
N GLY A 95 -16.30 0.79 5.07
CA GLY A 95 -15.74 0.30 3.82
C GLY A 95 -14.48 -0.51 4.05
N THR A 96 -14.19 -1.41 3.11
CA THR A 96 -12.96 -2.20 3.06
C THR A 96 -12.27 -1.89 1.74
N SER A 97 -10.98 -1.60 1.78
CA SER A 97 -10.20 -1.33 0.57
C SER A 97 -8.83 -2.00 0.63
N ILE A 98 -8.49 -2.67 -0.46
CA ILE A 98 -7.11 -3.06 -0.74
C ILE A 98 -6.34 -1.78 -1.09
N VAL A 99 -5.32 -1.47 -0.31
CA VAL A 99 -4.50 -0.25 -0.44
C VAL A 99 -3.16 -0.52 -1.12
N TYR A 100 -2.76 -1.79 -1.20
CA TYR A 100 -1.65 -2.24 -2.00
C TYR A 100 -1.81 -3.73 -2.29
N ASP A 101 -1.55 -4.15 -3.53
CA ASP A 101 -1.56 -5.56 -3.90
C ASP A 101 -0.52 -5.81 -4.98
N LYS A 102 0.29 -6.84 -4.76
CA LYS A 102 1.29 -7.31 -5.70
C LYS A 102 1.34 -8.81 -5.63
N ASP A 103 1.35 -9.45 -6.79
CA ASP A 103 1.75 -10.84 -6.94
C ASP A 103 2.81 -10.99 -8.04
N LEU A 104 3.19 -12.25 -8.36
CA LEU A 104 4.22 -12.58 -9.33
C LEU A 104 3.88 -12.17 -10.78
N PHE A 105 2.60 -12.01 -11.09
CA PHE A 105 2.09 -11.79 -12.44
C PHE A 105 1.35 -10.46 -12.59
N ASP A 106 0.91 -9.85 -11.50
CA ASP A 106 0.26 -8.54 -11.44
C ASP A 106 0.92 -7.63 -10.39
N ASP A 107 1.55 -6.55 -10.87
CA ASP A 107 2.04 -5.44 -10.07
C ASP A 107 1.52 -4.11 -10.65
N ASN A 108 0.20 -4.02 -10.81
CA ASN A 108 -0.46 -2.80 -11.24
C ASN A 108 -0.14 -1.59 -10.33
N TYR A 109 0.10 -1.80 -9.04
CA TYR A 109 0.41 -0.74 -8.07
C TYR A 109 1.77 -0.07 -8.34
N SER A 110 2.75 -0.79 -8.90
CA SER A 110 3.99 -0.19 -9.39
C SER A 110 3.75 0.92 -10.43
N VAL A 111 2.70 0.78 -11.24
CA VAL A 111 2.31 1.78 -12.25
C VAL A 111 1.39 2.85 -11.65
N TYR A 112 0.43 2.44 -10.82
CA TYR A 112 -0.57 3.37 -10.26
C TYR A 112 0.04 4.37 -9.29
N CYS A 113 1.01 3.93 -8.48
CA CYS A 113 1.59 4.72 -7.40
C CYS A 113 3.06 5.09 -7.61
N VAL A 114 3.81 4.31 -8.41
CA VAL A 114 5.26 4.51 -8.59
C VAL A 114 6.01 4.57 -7.25
N GLY A 115 5.65 3.66 -6.33
CA GLY A 115 6.21 3.59 -4.97
C GLY A 115 5.61 4.58 -3.96
N ASP A 116 4.70 5.45 -4.37
CA ASP A 116 4.05 6.43 -3.49
C ASP A 116 2.53 6.45 -3.70
N CYS A 117 1.84 5.59 -2.94
CA CYS A 117 0.40 5.39 -3.02
C CYS A 117 -0.34 6.40 -2.15
N GLN A 118 -0.99 7.38 -2.77
CA GLN A 118 -1.77 8.39 -2.06
C GLN A 118 -3.26 8.10 -2.11
N TYR A 119 -3.87 7.97 -0.94
CA TYR A 119 -5.30 7.79 -0.76
C TYR A 119 -5.97 8.99 -0.08
N SER A 120 -7.18 9.28 -0.53
CA SER A 120 -8.04 10.34 0.01
C SER A 120 -9.41 9.72 0.32
N ALA A 121 -9.73 9.62 1.60
CA ALA A 121 -11.08 9.29 2.06
C ALA A 121 -11.93 10.56 1.93
N ARG A 122 -13.02 10.48 1.17
CA ARG A 122 -13.93 11.61 0.90
C ARG A 122 -15.35 11.21 1.26
N ARG A 123 -16.26 12.17 1.32
CA ARG A 123 -17.66 11.90 1.71
C ARG A 123 -18.34 10.81 0.90
N ASP A 124 -18.07 10.75 -0.40
CA ASP A 124 -18.75 9.82 -1.30
C ASP A 124 -17.99 8.52 -1.53
N GLY A 125 -16.72 8.42 -1.12
CA GLY A 125 -15.98 7.18 -1.18
C GLY A 125 -14.49 7.33 -0.94
N PHE A 126 -13.76 6.25 -1.23
CA PHE A 126 -12.32 6.15 -1.03
C PHE A 126 -11.58 6.21 -2.37
N TYR A 127 -10.58 7.09 -2.49
CA TYR A 127 -9.93 7.39 -3.75
C TYR A 127 -8.44 7.09 -3.71
N LEU A 128 -7.90 6.55 -4.80
CA LEU A 128 -6.47 6.42 -5.07
C LEU A 128 -6.07 7.47 -6.10
N TYR A 129 -4.97 8.19 -5.86
CA TYR A 129 -4.37 9.04 -6.89
C TYR A 129 -3.59 8.17 -7.88
N ARG A 130 -4.04 8.15 -9.14
CA ARG A 130 -3.40 7.45 -10.25
C ARG A 130 -2.29 8.33 -10.82
N ARG A 131 -1.04 8.02 -10.49
CA ARG A 131 0.14 8.74 -10.99
C ARG A 131 0.26 8.66 -12.52
N ASP A 132 -0.03 7.49 -13.08
CA ASP A 132 -0.01 7.21 -14.52
C ASP A 132 -1.01 8.06 -15.32
N LYS A 133 -2.10 8.48 -14.69
CA LYS A 133 -3.15 9.30 -15.32
C LYS A 133 -3.25 10.72 -14.78
N SER A 134 -2.55 11.01 -13.70
CA SER A 134 -2.66 12.27 -12.94
C SER A 134 -4.10 12.61 -12.51
N GLU A 135 -4.83 11.60 -12.03
CA GLU A 135 -6.24 11.78 -11.62
C GLU A 135 -6.58 10.98 -10.35
N TRP A 136 -7.61 11.41 -9.63
CA TRP A 136 -8.16 10.63 -8.52
C TRP A 136 -9.16 9.61 -9.04
N GLN A 137 -8.87 8.33 -8.83
CA GLN A 137 -9.76 7.22 -9.17
C GLN A 137 -10.51 6.75 -7.93
N LYS A 138 -11.85 6.75 -7.99
CA LYS A 138 -12.67 6.14 -6.94
C LYS A 138 -12.43 4.64 -6.90
N ARG A 139 -12.11 4.12 -5.72
CA ARG A 139 -11.85 2.70 -5.48
C ARG A 139 -13.08 2.02 -4.95
N ASN A 140 -13.73 2.62 -3.95
CA ASN A 140 -14.91 2.06 -3.28
C ASN A 140 -15.89 3.15 -2.86
N ASP A 141 -17.18 2.80 -2.83
CA ASP A 141 -18.24 3.57 -2.18
C ASP A 141 -18.37 3.14 -0.71
N TRP A 142 -18.80 4.07 0.15
CA TRP A 142 -19.12 3.72 1.53
C TRP A 142 -20.43 2.95 1.62
N GLN A 143 -20.43 1.89 2.42
CA GLN A 143 -21.64 1.18 2.80
C GLN A 143 -22.25 1.85 4.04
N VAL A 144 -23.58 1.90 4.07
CA VAL A 144 -24.32 2.35 5.26
C VAL A 144 -24.48 1.15 6.19
N GLU A 145 -24.11 1.33 7.45
CA GLU A 145 -24.36 0.34 8.53
C GLU A 145 -25.83 0.34 8.96
#